data_AF-A0A1Y5E7J2-F1
#
_entry.id   AF-A0A1Y5E7J2-F1
#
_cell.length_a   1.000
_cell.length_b   1.000
_cell.length_c   1.000
_cell.angle_alpha   90.00
_cell.angle_beta   90.00
_cell.angle_gamma   90.00
#
_symmetry.space_group_name_H-M   'P 1'
#
loop_
_entity.id
_entity.type
_entity.pdbx_description
1 polymer ?
#
loop_
_entity_poly.entity_id
_entity_poly.type
_entity_poly.pdbx_seq_one_letter_code
_entity_poly.pdbx_strand_id
1 'polypeptide(L)'
;MSKETPAHHLPVSHPPKRLWQKLSSIIAKGSFGLAGIGVVVTLIYGGDVEADIKAALGATTFICFAIGVVCQTMGGTSIPCLKPAPKKLDD
;
A
#
# COMPACT_ATOMS: atom_id res chain seq x y z
N MET A 1 -29.82 34.77 10.75
CA MET A 1 -28.47 34.24 10.45
C MET A 1 -28.19 33.08 11.40
N SER A 2 -28.42 31.83 10.98
CA SER A 2 -28.06 30.66 11.76
C SER A 2 -26.75 30.10 11.24
N LYS A 3 -25.73 30.05 12.09
CA LYS A 3 -24.39 29.54 11.79
C LYS A 3 -24.47 28.02 11.67
N GLU A 4 -24.35 27.48 10.46
CA GLU A 4 -24.13 26.05 10.27
C GLU A 4 -22.67 25.73 10.64
N THR A 5 -22.49 25.17 11.84
CA THR A 5 -21.24 24.53 12.25
C THR A 5 -21.05 23.24 11.46
N PRO A 6 -19.87 22.98 10.86
CA PRO A 6 -19.66 21.81 10.02
C PRO A 6 -19.83 20.53 10.83
N ALA A 7 -20.61 19.59 10.28
CA ALA A 7 -20.97 18.31 10.88
C ALA A 7 -19.76 17.36 11.01
N HIS A 8 -18.86 17.63 11.94
CA HIS A 8 -17.71 16.77 12.27
C HIS A 8 -18.07 15.56 13.15
N HIS A 9 -19.36 15.37 13.49
CA HIS A 9 -19.82 14.34 14.42
C HIS A 9 -20.46 13.11 13.74
N LEU A 10 -20.53 13.08 12.40
CA LEU A 10 -21.06 11.94 11.68
C LEU A 10 -19.95 10.86 11.55
N PRO A 11 -20.22 9.60 11.96
CA PRO A 11 -19.26 8.53 11.79
C PRO A 11 -18.94 8.38 10.31
N VAL A 12 -17.69 8.67 9.92
CA VAL A 12 -17.21 8.49 8.56
C VAL A 12 -17.25 6.99 8.26
N SER A 13 -18.32 6.55 7.60
CA SER A 13 -18.47 5.17 7.17
C SER A 13 -17.49 4.91 6.05
N HIS A 14 -16.34 4.32 6.39
CA HIS A 14 -15.37 3.89 5.39
C HIS A 14 -15.97 2.71 4.62
N PRO A 15 -16.08 2.79 3.29
CA PRO A 15 -16.56 1.66 2.50
C PRO A 15 -15.68 0.45 2.76
N PRO A 16 -16.26 -0.77 2.80
CA PRO A 16 -15.51 -1.97 3.13
C PRO A 16 -14.32 -2.13 2.19
N LYS A 17 -13.13 -2.35 2.77
CA LYS A 17 -11.89 -2.55 2.00
C LYS A 17 -12.10 -3.64 0.96
N ARG A 18 -12.00 -3.27 -0.32
CA ARG A 18 -12.19 -4.19 -1.45
C ARG A 18 -11.16 -5.32 -1.37
N LEU A 19 -11.52 -6.50 -1.90
CA LEU A 19 -10.63 -7.67 -1.98
C LEU A 19 -9.25 -7.32 -2.57
N TRP A 20 -9.23 -6.43 -3.57
CA TRP A 20 -8.01 -5.93 -4.21
C TRP A 20 -7.09 -5.12 -3.27
N GLN A 21 -7.64 -4.33 -2.32
CA GLN A 21 -6.84 -3.60 -1.32
C GLN A 21 -6.28 -4.53 -0.25
N LYS A 22 -7.02 -5.58 0.10
CA LYS A 22 -6.52 -6.61 1.02
C LYS A 22 -5.36 -7.37 0.38
N LEU A 23 -5.52 -7.77 -0.88
CA LEU A 23 -4.48 -8.46 -1.64
C LEU A 23 -3.22 -7.60 -1.80
N SER A 24 -3.36 -6.32 -2.17
CA SER A 24 -2.21 -5.42 -2.29
C SER A 24 -1.48 -5.24 -0.96
N SER A 25 -2.20 -5.16 0.16
CA SER A 25 -1.59 -5.02 1.48
C SER A 25 -0.83 -6.30 1.92
N ILE A 26 -1.30 -7.48 1.53
CA ILE A 26 -0.58 -8.74 1.76
C ILE A 26 0.70 -8.80 0.92
N ILE A 27 0.61 -8.47 -0.37
CA ILE A 27 1.77 -8.43 -1.28
C ILE A 27 2.81 -7.44 -0.75
N ALA A 28 2.38 -6.25 -0.31
CA ALA A 28 3.27 -5.24 0.24
C ALA A 28 4.09 -5.76 1.43
N LYS A 29 3.45 -6.46 2.37
CA LYS A 29 4.13 -7.07 3.52
C LYS A 29 5.16 -8.11 3.09
N GLY A 30 4.80 -8.97 2.13
CA GLY A 30 5.73 -9.97 1.58
C GLY A 30 6.93 -9.31 0.90
N SER A 31 6.71 -8.27 0.10
CA SER A 31 7.75 -7.51 -0.58
C SER A 31 8.71 -6.82 0.38
N PHE A 32 8.22 -6.22 1.46
CA PHE A 32 9.09 -5.65 2.49
C PHE A 32 9.88 -6.71 3.26
N GLY A 33 9.28 -7.87 3.53
CA GLY A 33 9.99 -9.00 4.12
C GLY A 33 11.15 -9.46 3.24
N LEU A 34 10.91 -9.64 1.95
CA LEU A 34 11.96 -10.04 0.99
C LEU A 34 13.06 -8.99 0.86
N ALA A 35 12.69 -7.71 0.79
CA ALA A 35 13.65 -6.61 0.74
C ALA A 35 14.52 -6.57 2.02
N GLY A 36 13.92 -6.77 3.19
CA GLY A 36 14.67 -6.85 4.45
C GLY A 36 15.68 -8.00 4.45
N ILE A 37 15.29 -9.19 3.98
CA ILE A 37 16.19 -10.34 3.84
C ILE A 37 17.33 -10.01 2.85
N GLY A 38 17.01 -9.40 1.71
CA GLY A 38 18.00 -8.98 0.70
C GLY A 38 19.05 -8.03 1.26
N VAL A 39 18.65 -7.07 2.09
CA VAL A 39 19.58 -6.17 2.79
C VAL A 39 20.48 -6.94 3.75
N VAL A 40 19.93 -7.85 4.57
CA VAL A 40 20.71 -8.64 5.54
C VAL A 40 21.74 -9.52 4.82
N VAL A 41 21.34 -10.23 3.76
CA VAL A 41 22.25 -11.06 2.96
C VAL A 41 23.35 -10.20 2.34
N THR A 42 23.01 -9.03 1.81
CA THR A 42 23.98 -8.12 1.22
C THR A 42 24.98 -7.58 2.26
N LEU A 43 24.56 -7.34 3.51
CA LEU A 43 25.46 -6.90 4.58
C LEU A 43 26.44 -7.99 5.02
N ILE A 44 26.01 -9.25 5.04
CA ILE A 44 26.86 -10.37 5.48
C ILE A 44 27.80 -10.82 4.35
N TYR A 45 27.29 -10.96 3.13
CA TYR A 45 28.00 -11.59 2.02
C TYR A 45 28.44 -10.60 0.92
N GLY A 46 28.01 -9.34 0.97
CA GLY A 46 28.25 -8.37 -0.11
C GLY A 46 29.72 -8.00 -0.35
N GLY A 47 30.63 -8.37 0.55
CA GLY A 47 32.08 -8.23 0.35
C GLY A 47 32.72 -9.42 -0.38
N ASP A 48 32.03 -10.56 -0.41
CA ASP A 48 32.58 -11.88 -0.81
C ASP A 48 31.89 -12.47 -2.05
N VAL A 49 30.91 -11.74 -2.63
CA VAL A 49 30.23 -12.10 -3.88
C VAL A 49 30.74 -11.28 -5.05
N GLU A 50 30.73 -11.92 -6.23
CA GLU A 50 31.11 -11.30 -7.50
C GLU A 50 30.27 -10.04 -7.79
N ALA A 51 30.86 -9.07 -8.49
CA ALA A 51 30.25 -7.75 -8.71
C ALA A 51 28.86 -7.83 -9.35
N ASP A 52 28.66 -8.76 -10.27
CA ASP A 52 27.40 -8.97 -10.98
C ASP A 52 26.31 -9.51 -10.05
N ILE A 53 26.67 -10.45 -9.17
CA ILE A 53 25.75 -11.00 -8.16
C ILE A 53 25.38 -9.93 -7.15
N LYS A 54 26.36 -9.11 -6.71
CA LYS A 54 26.12 -7.99 -5.81
C LYS A 54 25.17 -6.95 -6.42
N ALA A 55 25.35 -6.62 -7.69
CA ALA A 55 24.47 -5.72 -8.42
C ALA A 55 23.06 -6.31 -8.56
N ALA A 56 22.94 -7.60 -8.89
CA ALA A 56 21.66 -8.29 -8.98
C ALA A 56 20.90 -8.35 -7.64
N LEU A 57 21.62 -8.58 -6.53
CA LEU A 57 21.06 -8.53 -5.18
C LEU A 57 20.54 -7.14 -4.85
N GLY A 58 21.34 -6.09 -5.11
CA GLY A 58 20.93 -4.71 -4.91
C GLY A 58 19.68 -4.33 -5.71
N ALA A 59 19.67 -4.67 -7.01
CA ALA A 59 18.54 -4.41 -7.90
C ALA A 59 17.26 -5.14 -7.45
N THR A 60 17.36 -6.42 -7.10
CA THR A 60 16.22 -7.22 -6.64
C THR A 60 15.64 -6.65 -5.35
N THR A 61 16.52 -6.28 -4.40
CA THR A 61 16.12 -5.69 -3.11
C THR A 61 15.39 -4.35 -3.32
N PHE A 62 15.90 -3.51 -4.22
CA PHE A 62 15.28 -2.23 -4.58
C PHE A 62 13.91 -2.42 -5.24
N ILE A 63 13.78 -3.36 -6.18
CA ILE A 63 12.50 -3.66 -6.85
C ILE A 63 11.48 -4.17 -5.85
N CYS A 64 11.84 -5.10 -4.96
CA CYS A 64 10.95 -5.58 -3.90
C CYS A 64 10.48 -4.42 -3.01
N PHE A 65 11.39 -3.53 -2.61
CA PHE A 65 11.01 -2.36 -1.82
C PHE A 65 10.04 -1.44 -2.58
N ALA A 66 10.33 -1.12 -3.83
CA ALA A 66 9.48 -0.25 -4.66
C ALA A 66 8.07 -0.82 -4.84
N ILE A 67 7.94 -2.11 -5.17
CA ILE A 67 6.67 -2.80 -5.29
C ILE A 67 5.93 -2.79 -3.94
N GLY A 68 6.66 -3.02 -2.84
CA GLY A 68 6.12 -2.94 -1.48
C GLY A 68 5.47 -1.59 -1.19
N VAL A 69 6.17 -0.49 -1.51
CA VAL A 69 5.66 0.89 -1.34
C VAL A 69 4.41 1.14 -2.19
N VAL A 70 4.43 0.76 -3.46
CA VAL A 70 3.28 0.96 -4.36
C VAL A 70 2.06 0.16 -3.87
N CYS A 71 2.24 -1.12 -3.54
CA CYS A 71 1.14 -1.95 -3.05
C CYS A 71 0.61 -1.50 -1.68
N GLN A 72 1.49 -1.00 -0.81
CA GLN A 72 1.10 -0.45 0.49
C GLN A 72 0.30 0.84 0.35
N THR A 73 0.72 1.74 -0.55
CA THR A 73 -0.01 2.99 -0.81
C THR A 73 -1.38 2.68 -1.42
N MET A 74 -1.44 1.79 -2.42
CA MET A 74 -2.72 1.34 -3.01
C MET A 74 -3.65 0.70 -1.96
N GLY A 75 -3.13 -0.14 -1.07
CA GLY A 75 -3.90 -0.77 0.00
C GLY A 75 -4.29 0.16 1.16
N GLY A 76 -3.55 1.27 1.31
CA GLY A 76 -3.75 2.28 2.35
C GLY A 76 -4.73 3.39 1.97
N THR A 77 -4.97 3.61 0.67
CA THR A 77 -5.95 4.60 0.22
C THR A 77 -7.39 4.13 0.43
N SER A 78 -8.21 4.97 1.05
CA SER A 78 -9.66 4.78 1.15
C SER A 78 -10.33 5.46 -0.04
N ILE A 79 -10.39 4.79 -1.20
CA ILE A 79 -11.06 5.37 -2.38
C ILE A 79 -12.55 5.52 -2.05
N PRO A 80 -13.08 6.75 -1.94
CA PRO A 80 -14.49 6.96 -1.65
C PRO A 80 -15.33 6.37 -2.78
N CYS A 81 -16.45 5.76 -2.43
CA CYS A 81 -17.35 5.16 -3.41
C CYS A 81 -17.96 6.28 -4.26
N LEU A 82 -17.43 6.53 -5.46
CA LEU A 82 -17.94 7.54 -6.40
C LEU A 82 -19.25 7.12 -7.08
N LYS A 83 -19.91 6.05 -6.62
CA LYS A 83 -21.19 5.65 -7.17
C LYS A 83 -22.21 6.75 -6.79
N PRO A 84 -22.84 7.43 -7.77
CA PRO A 84 -23.89 8.40 -7.47
C PRO A 84 -24.96 7.72 -6.62
N ALA A 85 -25.40 8.38 -5.54
CA ALA A 85 -26.52 7.89 -4.75
C ALA A 85 -27.71 7.65 -5.69
N PRO A 86 -28.44 6.53 -5.56
CA PRO A 86 -29.68 6.36 -6.30
C PRO A 86 -30.57 7.55 -5.98
N LYS A 87 -31.02 8.28 -7.00
CA LYS A 87 -32.05 9.30 -6.84
C LYS A 87 -33.21 8.61 -6.14
N LYS A 88 -33.50 9.00 -4.89
CA LYS A 88 -34.79 8.67 -4.30
C LYS A 88 -35.81 9.35 -5.21
N LEU A 89 -36.57 8.53 -5.93
CA LEU A 89 -37.87 8.95 -6.43
C LEU A 89 -38.71 9.09 -5.18
N ASP A 90 -38.91 10.33 -4.74
CA ASP A 90 -39.95 10.67 -3.78
C ASP A 90 -41.28 10.49 -4.53
N ASP A 91 -42.04 9.45 -4.13
CA ASP A 91 -43.44 9.21 -4.51
C ASP A 91 -44.37 10.25 -3.84
#